data_AF-A0A0F9L886-F1
#
_entry.id   AF-A0A0F9L886-F1
#
_cell.length_a   1.000
_cell.length_b   1.000
_cell.length_c   1.000
_cell.angle_alpha   90.00
_cell.angle_beta   90.00
_cell.angle_gamma   90.00
#
_symmetry.space_group_name_H-M   'P 1'
#
loop_
_entity.id
_entity.type
_entity.pdbx_description
1 polymer ?
#
loop_
_entity_poly.entity_id
_entity_poly.type
_entity_poly.pdbx_seq_one_letter_code
_entity_poly.pdbx_strand_id
1 'polypeptide(L)'
;RELERNTDPAMKNKFRIWYMYGTAEQEDLEAADCDCEEKTDPHLPVMVTMVNNHVIRVQLNILDSGAFPYDLFRWRRRGGYWAGIGIGRQVRVAQEIVVGGCRNLMENAGLAAGPMIVFKQGTIFPVGQKKMGIGPRRIFYIAKDDESIKDATKAIGVIKVDMLVDDLLKIINFGLKLAEDITGMPVLLQGQMGSAPDTVGGMQILNNNASSPIRQLGRDFDDDILEPHTDRYYQYLLLYGENVKEKGDFFVNATGSSALVEKDIQNTELINLQGIVSDIRFGLDPEKYAEELLISRHFDPSKFRFEDEEKRKLFEQMANPPDAAKEIALMKKEVELMRIEANLRGEGLRAQVAISKQEQDAMQAKDQNQLDLLLAGFQGEIENMRDGTSNQQHIDKLKTDLFKFMEEIRATERLVRLEARADRLPEPVVEPPGKAKAGESATS
;
A
#
# COMPACT_ATOMS: atom_id res chain seq x y z
N ARG A 1 59.06 5.97 -1.30
CA ARG A 1 59.19 6.01 0.18
C ARG A 1 58.24 7.00 0.86
N GLU A 2 57.28 7.60 0.15
CA GLU A 2 56.40 8.68 0.68
C GLU A 2 54.90 8.53 0.34
N LEU A 3 54.41 7.35 -0.04
CA LEU A 3 52.99 7.20 -0.36
C LEU A 3 52.30 6.30 0.67
N GLU A 4 51.26 6.88 1.28
CA GLU A 4 50.25 6.28 2.15
C GLU A 4 50.57 6.19 3.65
N ARG A 5 50.90 7.32 4.28
CA ARG A 5 50.42 7.53 5.65
C ARG A 5 48.93 7.85 5.57
N ASN A 6 48.08 6.91 5.99
CA ASN A 6 46.64 7.15 6.19
C ASN A 6 46.44 8.49 6.90
N THR A 7 45.81 9.45 6.22
CA THR A 7 45.57 10.82 6.71
C THR A 7 44.47 10.88 7.76
N ASP A 8 43.74 9.78 7.95
CA ASP A 8 42.66 9.66 8.91
C ASP A 8 43.22 9.26 10.30
N PRO A 9 43.06 10.08 11.35
CA PRO A 9 43.61 9.79 12.68
C PRO A 9 43.11 8.47 13.29
N ALA A 10 41.95 7.96 12.85
CA ALA A 10 41.40 6.67 13.27
C ALA A 10 42.11 5.44 12.64
N MET A 11 42.93 5.66 11.62
CA MET A 11 43.64 4.63 10.85
C MET A 11 45.16 4.63 11.10
N LYS A 12 45.64 5.43 12.06
CA LYS A 12 47.02 5.34 12.56
C LYS A 12 47.26 3.91 13.08
N ASN A 13 48.28 3.24 12.54
CA ASN A 13 48.69 1.85 12.83
C ASN A 13 47.79 0.74 12.26
N LYS A 14 46.88 1.05 11.33
CA LYS A 14 46.14 0.02 10.58
C LYS A 14 46.70 -0.11 9.16
N PHE A 15 46.94 -1.33 8.72
CA PHE A 15 47.37 -1.66 7.37
C PHE A 15 46.16 -2.10 6.54
N ARG A 16 46.11 -1.67 5.28
CA ARG A 16 45.09 -2.14 4.34
C ARG A 16 45.58 -3.43 3.71
N ILE A 17 44.87 -4.52 4.00
CA ILE A 17 45.13 -5.82 3.40
C ILE A 17 44.11 -6.03 2.29
N TRP A 18 44.59 -6.47 1.14
CA TRP A 18 43.79 -6.84 0.00
C TRP A 18 43.96 -8.33 -0.28
N TYR A 19 42.85 -9.03 -0.44
CA TYR A 19 42.82 -10.41 -0.90
C TYR A 19 42.29 -10.39 -2.32
N MET A 20 43.10 -10.84 -3.26
CA MET A 20 42.71 -11.05 -4.64
C MET A 20 42.62 -12.55 -4.89
N TYR A 21 41.51 -12.97 -5.48
CA TYR A 21 41.33 -14.31 -6.02
C TYR A 21 41.19 -14.17 -7.53
N GLY A 22 41.94 -14.97 -8.27
CA GLY A 22 41.94 -14.90 -9.73
C GLY A 22 42.83 -15.98 -10.32
N THR A 23 43.06 -15.89 -11.62
CA THR A 23 44.03 -16.73 -12.32
C THR A 23 45.33 -15.96 -12.50
N ALA A 24 46.46 -16.59 -12.24
CA ALA A 24 47.79 -16.06 -12.52
C ALA A 24 48.55 -16.99 -13.46
N GLU A 25 49.48 -16.42 -14.23
CA GLU A 25 50.40 -17.17 -15.07
C GLU A 25 51.46 -17.87 -14.21
N GLN A 26 51.95 -19.02 -14.69
CA GLN A 26 52.95 -19.82 -13.97
C GLN A 26 54.26 -19.02 -13.72
N GLU A 27 54.67 -18.18 -14.66
CA GLU A 27 55.87 -17.34 -14.54
C GLU A 27 55.78 -16.36 -13.35
N ASP A 28 54.60 -15.79 -13.11
CA ASP A 28 54.36 -14.86 -12.00
C ASP A 28 54.30 -15.58 -10.65
N LEU A 29 53.91 -16.86 -10.64
CA LEU A 29 53.84 -17.69 -9.44
C LEU A 29 55.22 -18.17 -8.98
N GLU A 30 56.07 -18.54 -9.93
CA GLU A 30 57.47 -18.89 -9.68
C GLU A 30 58.26 -17.67 -9.17
N ALA A 31 57.97 -16.47 -9.69
CA ALA A 31 58.53 -15.22 -9.19
C ALA A 31 58.11 -14.88 -7.74
N ALA A 32 57.00 -15.45 -7.26
CA ALA A 32 56.46 -15.25 -5.92
C ALA A 32 56.88 -16.35 -4.92
N ASP A 33 57.81 -17.25 -5.30
CA ASP A 33 58.34 -18.34 -4.48
C ASP A 33 57.26 -19.36 -4.05
N CYS A 34 56.23 -19.55 -4.89
CA CYS A 34 55.19 -20.53 -4.66
C CYS A 34 55.52 -21.82 -5.43
N ASP A 35 55.83 -22.91 -4.71
CA ASP A 35 56.04 -24.24 -5.29
C ASP A 35 54.76 -24.73 -5.98
N CYS A 36 54.69 -24.53 -7.29
CA CYS A 36 53.64 -25.08 -8.13
C CYS A 36 54.15 -26.42 -8.65
N GLU A 37 53.71 -27.54 -8.06
CA GLU A 37 53.92 -28.86 -8.64
C GLU A 37 53.37 -28.85 -10.08
N GLU A 38 54.14 -29.37 -11.04
CA GLU A 38 53.89 -29.34 -12.49
C GLU A 38 52.42 -29.64 -12.84
N LYS A 39 51.61 -28.58 -12.95
CA LYS A 39 50.27 -28.63 -13.52
C LYS A 39 50.36 -28.09 -14.94
N THR A 40 49.85 -28.87 -15.89
CA THR A 40 49.92 -28.63 -17.34
C THR A 40 49.23 -27.33 -17.80
N ASP A 41 48.38 -26.73 -16.95
CA ASP A 41 47.62 -25.54 -17.31
C ASP A 41 48.38 -24.24 -17.01
N PRO A 42 48.53 -23.33 -18.00
CA PRO A 42 49.28 -22.08 -17.84
C PRO A 42 48.58 -21.04 -16.93
N HIS A 43 47.31 -21.25 -16.58
CA HIS A 43 46.53 -20.35 -15.73
C HIS A 43 46.07 -21.08 -14.47
N LEU A 44 46.72 -20.81 -13.34
CA LEU A 44 46.41 -21.44 -12.06
C LEU A 44 45.54 -20.51 -11.19
N PRO A 45 44.48 -21.03 -10.53
CA PRO A 45 43.69 -20.25 -9.60
C PRO A 45 44.49 -19.99 -8.31
N VAL A 46 44.66 -18.72 -7.96
CA VAL A 46 45.53 -18.27 -6.87
C VAL A 46 44.84 -17.27 -5.94
N MET A 47 45.30 -17.27 -4.69
CA MET A 47 45.01 -16.27 -3.68
C MET A 47 46.26 -15.41 -3.47
N VAL A 48 46.15 -14.13 -3.80
CA VAL A 48 47.21 -13.13 -3.61
C VAL A 48 46.82 -12.23 -2.45
N THR A 49 47.68 -12.20 -1.41
CA THR A 49 47.55 -11.27 -0.28
C THR A 49 48.52 -10.12 -0.49
N MET A 50 47.96 -8.92 -0.67
CA MET A 50 48.72 -7.67 -0.76
C MET A 50 48.51 -6.83 0.49
N VAL A 51 49.56 -6.16 0.92
CA VAL A 51 49.48 -5.11 1.94
C VAL A 51 49.98 -3.82 1.34
N ASN A 52 49.10 -2.82 1.31
CA ASN A 52 49.28 -1.59 0.54
C ASN A 52 49.59 -1.93 -0.94
N ASN A 53 50.83 -1.73 -1.39
CA ASN A 53 51.29 -1.97 -2.76
C ASN A 53 52.30 -3.12 -2.87
N HIS A 54 52.49 -3.92 -1.82
CA HIS A 54 53.41 -5.05 -1.84
C HIS A 54 52.64 -6.36 -1.71
N VAL A 55 52.91 -7.29 -2.64
CA VAL A 55 52.49 -8.68 -2.51
C VAL A 55 53.33 -9.31 -1.40
N ILE A 56 52.68 -9.82 -0.36
CA ILE A 56 53.35 -10.49 0.75
C ILE A 56 53.31 -12.00 0.58
N ARG A 57 52.21 -12.51 0.01
CA ARG A 57 51.96 -13.95 -0.07
C ARG A 57 51.12 -14.27 -1.30
N VAL A 58 51.59 -15.22 -2.08
CA VAL A 58 50.81 -15.88 -3.13
C VAL A 58 50.66 -17.34 -2.73
N GLN A 59 49.43 -17.85 -2.79
CA GLN A 59 49.11 -19.24 -2.51
C GLN A 59 48.20 -19.76 -3.61
N LEU A 60 48.34 -21.03 -3.98
CA LEU A 60 47.33 -21.71 -4.79
C LEU A 60 45.99 -21.69 -4.05
N ASN A 61 44.90 -21.63 -4.82
CA ASN A 61 43.57 -21.70 -4.23
C ASN A 61 43.40 -23.02 -3.45
N ILE A 62 42.74 -22.95 -2.30
CA ILE A 62 42.51 -24.10 -1.42
C ILE A 62 41.62 -25.14 -2.11
N LEU A 63 40.77 -24.68 -3.05
CA LEU A 63 39.92 -25.52 -3.87
C LEU A 63 40.53 -25.71 -5.26
N ASP A 64 40.66 -26.96 -5.68
CA ASP A 64 41.20 -27.32 -7.00
C ASP A 64 40.28 -26.92 -8.17
N SER A 65 39.00 -26.62 -7.90
CA SER A 65 38.05 -26.11 -8.90
C SER A 65 38.33 -24.67 -9.31
N GLY A 66 39.18 -23.95 -8.56
CA GLY A 66 39.37 -22.51 -8.76
C GLY A 66 38.15 -21.66 -8.38
N ALA A 67 37.13 -22.24 -7.73
CA ALA A 67 35.97 -21.50 -7.28
C ALA A 67 36.36 -20.38 -6.30
N PHE A 68 35.74 -19.21 -6.46
CA PHE A 68 35.93 -18.10 -5.54
C PHE A 68 35.34 -18.44 -4.17
N PRO A 69 35.95 -18.02 -3.06
CA PRO A 69 35.38 -18.20 -1.70
C PRO A 69 34.34 -17.14 -1.34
N TYR A 70 33.90 -16.34 -2.30
CA TYR A 70 32.89 -15.30 -2.12
C TYR A 70 31.62 -15.63 -2.90
N ASP A 71 30.49 -15.48 -2.23
CA ASP A 71 29.18 -15.58 -2.86
C ASP A 71 28.59 -14.18 -2.96
N LEU A 72 27.90 -13.92 -4.06
CA LEU A 72 27.31 -12.62 -4.32
C LEU A 72 25.80 -12.73 -4.40
N PHE A 73 25.14 -12.25 -3.35
CA PHE A 73 23.70 -12.12 -3.38
C PHE A 73 23.24 -10.90 -4.18
N ARG A 74 22.27 -11.09 -5.07
CA ARG A 74 21.72 -10.02 -5.91
C ARG A 74 20.21 -10.00 -5.80
N TRP A 75 19.65 -8.88 -5.34
CA TRP A 75 18.20 -8.70 -5.26
C TRP A 75 17.51 -8.74 -6.63
N ARG A 76 18.17 -8.22 -7.67
CA ARG A 76 17.75 -8.39 -9.06
C ARG A 76 19.00 -8.47 -9.94
N ARG A 77 19.07 -9.48 -10.81
CA ARG A 77 20.17 -9.64 -11.77
C ARG A 77 20.14 -8.51 -12.82
N ARG A 78 21.32 -8.03 -13.21
CA ARG A 78 21.53 -7.05 -14.27
C ARG A 78 22.45 -7.65 -15.33
N GLY A 79 22.01 -7.66 -16.58
CA GLY A 79 22.84 -8.17 -17.68
C GLY A 79 24.15 -7.39 -17.81
N GLY A 80 25.27 -8.11 -17.95
CA GLY A 80 26.60 -7.53 -18.13
C GLY A 80 27.20 -6.84 -16.91
N TYR A 81 26.61 -6.99 -15.72
CA TYR A 81 27.16 -6.43 -14.49
C TYR A 81 27.12 -7.47 -13.38
N TRP A 82 28.26 -7.64 -12.69
CA TRP A 82 28.38 -8.65 -11.64
C TRP A 82 27.50 -8.29 -10.44
N ALA A 83 27.49 -7.02 -10.03
CA ALA A 83 26.62 -6.56 -8.96
C ALA A 83 25.17 -6.39 -9.43
N GLY A 84 24.22 -6.82 -8.60
CA GLY A 84 22.79 -6.69 -8.89
C GLY A 84 22.25 -5.27 -8.69
N ILE A 85 20.93 -5.13 -8.88
CA ILE A 85 20.19 -3.91 -8.54
C ILE A 85 19.54 -4.10 -7.17
N GLY A 86 20.04 -3.42 -6.14
CA GLY A 86 19.42 -3.42 -4.81
C GLY A 86 18.14 -2.59 -4.73
N ILE A 87 17.35 -2.83 -3.69
CA ILE A 87 16.05 -2.16 -3.44
C ILE A 87 16.18 -0.64 -3.48
N GLY A 88 17.21 -0.07 -2.83
CA GLY A 88 17.42 1.38 -2.81
C GLY A 88 17.65 2.00 -4.20
N ARG A 89 18.16 1.23 -5.17
CA ARG A 89 18.27 1.69 -6.56
C ARG A 89 16.94 1.57 -7.30
N GLN A 90 16.12 0.58 -6.96
CA GLN A 90 14.78 0.39 -7.54
C GLN A 90 13.82 1.48 -7.08
N VAL A 91 13.81 1.79 -5.77
CA VAL A 91 12.88 2.75 -5.14
C VAL A 91 13.30 4.21 -5.32
N ARG A 92 14.50 4.48 -5.88
CA ARG A 92 15.07 5.84 -5.95
C ARG A 92 14.09 6.90 -6.47
N VAL A 93 13.42 6.61 -7.58
CA VAL A 93 12.47 7.55 -8.22
C VAL A 93 11.26 7.78 -7.32
N ALA A 94 10.69 6.71 -6.74
CA ALA A 94 9.57 6.83 -5.81
C ALA A 94 9.96 7.60 -4.54
N GLN A 95 11.16 7.36 -4.02
CA GLN A 95 11.69 8.10 -2.87
C GLN A 95 11.86 9.59 -3.18
N GLU A 96 12.35 9.96 -4.36
CA GLU A 96 12.46 11.37 -4.78
C GLU A 96 11.08 12.04 -4.85
N ILE A 97 10.05 11.35 -5.35
CA ILE A 97 8.66 11.84 -5.38
C ILE A 97 8.12 12.07 -3.97
N VAL A 98 8.30 11.09 -3.07
CA VAL A 98 7.81 11.19 -1.68
C VAL A 98 8.54 12.31 -0.93
N VAL A 99 9.86 12.39 -1.05
CA VAL A 99 10.65 13.45 -0.39
C VAL A 99 10.29 14.83 -0.93
N GLY A 100 10.13 14.96 -2.25
CA GLY A 100 9.69 16.21 -2.88
C GLY A 100 8.27 16.62 -2.45
N GLY A 101 7.33 15.68 -2.46
CA GLY A 101 5.95 15.88 -2.02
C GLY A 101 5.87 16.30 -0.54
N CYS A 102 6.56 15.58 0.35
CA CYS A 102 6.62 15.90 1.77
C CYS A 102 7.25 17.27 2.02
N ARG A 103 8.32 17.63 1.30
CA ARG A 103 8.95 18.94 1.44
C ARG A 103 8.00 20.07 1.03
N ASN A 104 7.32 19.93 -0.11
CA ASN A 104 6.35 20.91 -0.59
C ASN A 104 5.13 20.99 0.35
N LEU A 105 4.72 19.88 0.97
CA LEU A 105 3.68 19.87 2.00
C LEU A 105 4.08 20.70 3.21
N MET A 106 5.30 20.52 3.72
CA MET A 106 5.80 21.29 4.85
C MET A 106 5.97 22.78 4.50
N GLU A 107 6.44 23.10 3.29
CA GLU A 107 6.57 24.48 2.81
C GLU A 107 5.19 25.15 2.61
N ASN A 108 4.21 24.44 2.05
CA ASN A 108 2.83 24.92 1.91
C ASN A 108 2.17 25.14 3.28
N ALA A 109 2.33 24.19 4.20
CA ALA A 109 1.83 24.32 5.56
C ALA A 109 2.49 25.51 6.29
N GLY A 110 3.79 25.72 6.09
CA GLY A 110 4.51 26.87 6.63
C GLY A 110 4.01 28.22 6.07
N LEU A 111 3.75 28.30 4.77
CA LEU A 111 3.21 29.50 4.13
C LEU A 111 1.75 29.77 4.53
N ALA A 112 0.93 28.73 4.66
CA ALA A 112 -0.46 28.84 5.04
C ALA A 112 -0.67 29.04 6.56
N ALA A 113 0.33 28.73 7.39
CA ALA A 113 0.27 28.94 8.84
C ALA A 113 0.11 30.42 9.23
N GLY A 114 0.51 31.35 8.35
CA GLY A 114 0.41 32.79 8.57
C GLY A 114 -0.44 33.48 7.49
N PRO A 115 -1.46 34.26 7.86
CA PRO A 115 -2.12 35.15 6.90
C PRO A 115 -1.13 36.21 6.38
N MET A 116 -1.12 36.46 5.08
CA MET A 116 -0.40 37.61 4.53
C MET A 116 -1.24 38.87 4.75
N ILE A 117 -0.63 39.89 5.36
CA ILE A 117 -1.32 41.15 5.65
C ILE A 117 -0.78 42.25 4.76
N VAL A 118 -1.67 42.88 4.00
CA VAL A 118 -1.37 43.99 3.10
C VAL A 118 -1.83 45.29 3.76
N PHE A 119 -0.90 46.24 3.90
CA PHE A 119 -1.18 47.58 4.42
C PHE A 119 -0.96 48.63 3.32
N LYS A 120 -1.91 49.55 3.16
CA LYS A 120 -1.70 50.77 2.38
C LYS A 120 -0.77 51.72 3.15
N GLN A 121 0.45 51.93 2.66
CA GLN A 121 1.41 52.83 3.30
C GLN A 121 0.92 54.29 3.27
N GLY A 122 1.03 54.99 4.40
CA GLY A 122 0.68 56.42 4.54
C GLY A 122 -0.68 56.71 5.18
N THR A 123 -1.61 55.75 5.22
CA THR A 123 -2.98 55.96 5.75
C THR A 123 -3.15 55.45 7.19
N ILE A 124 -2.38 54.45 7.62
CA ILE A 124 -2.50 53.83 8.95
C ILE A 124 -1.16 53.88 9.70
N PHE A 125 -1.20 54.36 10.95
CA PHE A 125 -0.02 54.38 11.84
C PHE A 125 -0.29 53.61 13.14
N PRO A 126 0.65 52.75 13.59
CA PRO A 126 0.56 52.09 14.88
C PRO A 126 0.87 53.06 16.03
N VAL A 127 0.11 52.95 17.13
CA VAL A 127 0.33 53.79 18.31
C VAL A 127 1.55 53.29 19.11
N GLY A 128 2.53 54.16 19.30
CA GLY A 128 3.59 53.99 20.30
C GLY A 128 4.82 53.16 19.91
N GLN A 129 4.90 52.56 18.70
CA GLN A 129 6.13 51.91 18.23
C GLN A 129 6.40 52.10 16.73
N LYS A 130 7.68 52.30 16.40
CA LYS A 130 8.21 52.52 15.04
C LYS A 130 8.15 51.27 14.12
N LYS A 131 7.71 50.11 14.61
CA LYS A 131 7.72 48.84 13.87
C LYS A 131 6.30 48.30 13.68
N MET A 132 5.91 48.16 12.41
CA MET A 132 4.70 47.45 12.00
C MET A 132 4.84 45.98 12.44
N GLY A 133 3.88 45.47 13.21
CA GLY A 133 3.93 44.09 13.71
C GLY A 133 2.61 43.69 14.35
N ILE A 134 2.38 42.38 14.42
CA ILE A 134 1.20 41.78 15.04
C ILE A 134 1.51 41.55 16.53
N GLY A 135 0.58 41.91 17.40
CA GLY A 135 0.68 41.65 18.83
C GLY A 135 -0.67 41.87 19.52
N PRO A 136 -0.90 41.24 20.68
CA PRO A 136 -2.15 41.40 21.40
C PRO A 136 -2.38 42.87 21.79
N ARG A 137 -3.60 43.37 21.57
CA ARG A 137 -4.06 44.73 21.92
C ARG A 137 -3.34 45.89 21.18
N ARG A 138 -2.91 45.69 19.93
CA ARG A 138 -2.40 46.81 19.11
C ARG A 138 -3.53 47.65 18.54
N ILE A 139 -3.43 48.97 18.70
CA ILE A 139 -4.40 49.97 18.24
C ILE A 139 -3.78 50.71 17.05
N PHE A 140 -4.58 50.96 16.02
CA PHE A 140 -4.19 51.64 14.79
C PHE A 140 -5.02 52.91 14.60
N TYR A 141 -4.38 54.04 14.26
CA TYR A 141 -5.08 55.27 13.90
C TYR A 141 -5.06 55.47 12.38
N ILE A 142 -6.17 56.00 11.86
CA ILE A 142 -6.26 56.51 10.49
C ILE A 142 -5.64 57.92 10.49
N ALA A 143 -4.80 58.22 9.50
CA ALA A 143 -4.23 59.55 9.32
C ALA A 143 -5.34 60.60 9.15
N LYS A 144 -5.18 61.75 9.80
CA LYS A 144 -6.22 62.78 9.93
C LYS A 144 -6.54 63.53 8.62
N ASP A 145 -5.75 63.33 7.57
CA ASP A 145 -5.76 64.11 6.32
C ASP A 145 -6.31 63.36 5.09
N ASP A 146 -6.88 62.15 5.23
CA ASP A 146 -7.37 61.37 4.08
C ASP A 146 -8.91 61.24 4.11
N GLU A 147 -9.64 62.10 3.37
CA GLU A 147 -11.11 62.09 3.26
C GLU A 147 -11.67 60.87 2.50
N SER A 148 -10.79 60.07 1.87
CA SER A 148 -11.20 59.01 0.94
C SER A 148 -11.57 57.68 1.61
N ILE A 149 -11.15 57.42 2.86
CA ILE A 149 -11.33 56.13 3.53
C ILE A 149 -11.84 56.33 4.97
N LYS A 150 -13.15 56.16 5.18
CA LYS A 150 -13.80 56.25 6.50
C LYS A 150 -13.65 54.99 7.37
N ASP A 151 -13.32 53.85 6.76
CA ASP A 151 -13.21 52.56 7.46
C ASP A 151 -11.77 52.03 7.44
N ALA A 152 -11.16 51.89 8.62
CA ALA A 152 -9.82 51.30 8.78
C ALA A 152 -9.72 49.87 8.21
N THR A 153 -10.83 49.14 8.19
CA THR A 153 -10.95 47.76 7.69
C THR A 153 -10.66 47.63 6.20
N LYS A 154 -10.92 48.67 5.40
CA LYS A 154 -10.66 48.64 3.94
C LYS A 154 -9.18 48.86 3.60
N ALA A 155 -8.40 49.36 4.55
CA ALA A 155 -6.97 49.62 4.38
C ALA A 155 -6.07 48.49 4.95
N ILE A 156 -6.67 47.48 5.58
CA ILE A 156 -6.01 46.25 6.05
C ILE A 156 -6.61 45.08 5.25
N GLY A 157 -5.85 44.58 4.28
CA GLY A 157 -6.21 43.37 3.54
C GLY A 157 -5.57 42.15 4.19
N VAL A 158 -6.34 41.08 4.41
CA VAL A 158 -5.82 39.76 4.77
C VAL A 158 -5.98 38.83 3.58
N ILE A 159 -4.87 38.36 3.03
CA ILE A 159 -4.86 37.32 2.00
C ILE A 159 -4.59 36.00 2.73
N LYS A 160 -5.60 35.14 2.79
CA LYS A 160 -5.41 33.75 3.24
C LYS A 160 -4.77 32.94 2.11
N VAL A 161 -3.73 32.19 2.44
CA VAL A 161 -3.19 31.16 1.55
C VAL A 161 -3.90 29.87 1.91
N ASP A 162 -4.66 29.29 0.99
CA ASP A 162 -5.33 28.02 1.23
C ASP A 162 -4.31 26.88 1.29
N MET A 163 -4.52 25.94 2.21
CA MET A 163 -3.69 24.74 2.36
C MET A 163 -4.05 23.72 1.28
N LEU A 164 -3.07 23.27 0.50
CA LEU A 164 -3.24 22.27 -0.56
C LEU A 164 -2.86 20.85 -0.05
N VAL A 165 -3.21 20.55 1.20
CA VAL A 165 -2.78 19.33 1.90
C VAL A 165 -3.28 18.07 1.17
N ASP A 166 -4.54 18.05 0.73
CA ASP A 166 -5.13 16.86 0.11
C ASP A 166 -4.50 16.51 -1.24
N ASP A 167 -4.18 17.52 -2.07
CA ASP A 167 -3.56 17.28 -3.37
C ASP A 167 -2.08 16.86 -3.23
N LEU A 168 -1.37 17.41 -2.24
CA LEU A 168 0.00 17.00 -1.93
C LEU A 168 0.06 15.59 -1.31
N LEU A 169 -0.92 15.23 -0.47
CA LEU A 169 -1.07 13.86 0.05
C LEU A 169 -1.34 12.84 -1.06
N LYS A 170 -2.12 13.19 -2.09
CA LYS A 170 -2.30 12.31 -3.27
C LYS A 170 -0.98 12.02 -3.98
N ILE A 171 -0.09 13.01 -4.11
CA ILE A 171 1.24 12.83 -4.71
C ILE A 171 2.14 11.94 -3.86
N ILE A 172 2.11 12.11 -2.53
CA ILE A 172 2.86 11.27 -1.60
C ILE A 172 2.38 9.82 -1.68
N ASN A 173 1.06 9.60 -1.66
CA ASN A 173 0.46 8.28 -1.78
C ASN A 173 0.74 7.63 -3.15
N PHE A 174 0.79 8.42 -4.23
CA PHE A 174 1.23 7.93 -5.54
C PHE A 174 2.69 7.45 -5.50
N GLY A 175 3.59 8.20 -4.85
CA GLY A 175 4.98 7.79 -4.67
C GLY A 175 5.13 6.51 -3.84
N LEU A 176 4.35 6.36 -2.76
CA LEU A 176 4.33 5.13 -1.97
C LEU A 176 3.81 3.92 -2.78
N LYS A 177 2.70 4.09 -3.50
CA LYS A 177 2.16 3.05 -4.37
C LYS A 177 3.14 2.65 -5.48
N LEU A 178 3.83 3.61 -6.07
CA LEU A 178 4.87 3.35 -7.06
C LEU A 178 6.04 2.57 -6.47
N ALA A 179 6.41 2.84 -5.20
CA ALA A 179 7.44 2.07 -4.51
C ALA A 179 7.02 0.61 -4.32
N GLU A 180 5.76 0.35 -3.98
CA GLU A 180 5.19 -1.00 -3.87
C GLU A 180 5.22 -1.72 -5.22
N ASP A 181 4.73 -1.07 -6.28
CA ASP A 181 4.65 -1.65 -7.62
C ASP A 181 6.04 -2.02 -8.18
N ILE A 182 7.06 -1.19 -7.92
CA ILE A 182 8.43 -1.43 -8.42
C ILE A 182 9.13 -2.54 -7.63
N THR A 183 8.92 -2.58 -6.31
CA THR A 183 9.57 -3.57 -5.44
C THR A 183 8.87 -4.92 -5.46
N GLY A 184 7.59 -4.96 -5.84
CA GLY A 184 6.77 -6.16 -5.73
C GLY A 184 6.47 -6.55 -4.28
N MET A 185 6.72 -5.65 -3.31
CA MET A 185 6.42 -5.86 -1.89
C MET A 185 5.19 -5.03 -1.52
N PRO A 186 3.97 -5.59 -1.62
CA PRO A 186 2.76 -4.85 -1.26
C PRO A 186 2.72 -4.54 0.24
N VAL A 187 2.20 -3.36 0.60
CA VAL A 187 2.06 -2.90 2.00
C VAL A 187 1.12 -3.79 2.83
N LEU A 188 0.26 -4.59 2.19
CA LEU A 188 -0.54 -5.62 2.86
C LEU A 188 0.32 -6.60 3.68
N LEU A 189 1.53 -6.93 3.22
CA LEU A 189 2.46 -7.79 3.97
C LEU A 189 3.03 -7.12 5.22
N GLN A 190 2.95 -5.80 5.33
CA GLN A 190 3.41 -5.03 6.50
C GLN A 190 2.33 -4.93 7.60
N GLY A 191 1.18 -5.61 7.42
CA GLY A 191 0.10 -5.64 8.41
C GLY A 191 -0.76 -4.37 8.43
N GLN A 192 -0.50 -3.40 7.54
CA GLN A 192 -1.45 -2.32 7.28
C GLN A 192 -2.53 -2.83 6.35
N MET A 193 -3.62 -3.35 6.93
CA MET A 193 -4.87 -3.51 6.20
C MET A 193 -5.39 -2.11 5.85
N GLY A 194 -5.02 -1.61 4.67
CA GLY A 194 -5.86 -0.66 3.96
C GLY A 194 -7.20 -1.31 3.60
N SER A 195 -8.04 -0.64 2.79
CA SER A 195 -9.34 -1.12 2.31
C SER A 195 -9.24 -2.39 1.45
N ALA A 196 -8.79 -3.50 2.05
CA ALA A 196 -8.73 -4.81 1.45
C ALA A 196 -10.16 -5.34 1.26
N PRO A 197 -10.44 -6.08 0.18
CA PRO A 197 -11.75 -6.68 -0.02
C PRO A 197 -12.08 -7.66 1.12
N ASP A 198 -13.24 -7.53 1.75
CA ASP A 198 -13.71 -8.39 2.86
C ASP A 198 -13.97 -9.86 2.46
N THR A 199 -13.68 -10.25 1.21
CA THR A 199 -13.85 -11.62 0.76
C THR A 199 -12.60 -12.43 1.06
N VAL A 200 -12.76 -13.49 1.87
CA VAL A 200 -11.67 -14.42 2.26
C VAL A 200 -10.90 -14.94 1.03
N GLY A 201 -11.60 -15.18 -0.08
CA GLY A 201 -10.97 -15.57 -1.36
C GLY A 201 -10.16 -14.45 -2.04
N GLY A 202 -10.65 -13.21 -2.02
CA GLY A 202 -9.92 -12.06 -2.57
C GLY A 202 -8.63 -11.77 -1.79
N MET A 203 -8.69 -11.89 -0.47
CA MET A 203 -7.53 -11.71 0.41
C MET A 203 -6.49 -12.83 0.23
N GLN A 204 -6.90 -14.09 0.04
CA GLN A 204 -5.99 -15.20 -0.23
C GLN A 204 -5.27 -15.05 -1.58
N ILE A 205 -5.99 -14.65 -2.64
CA ILE A 205 -5.39 -14.41 -3.96
C ILE A 205 -4.39 -13.25 -3.89
N LEU A 206 -4.73 -12.16 -3.21
CA LEU A 206 -3.83 -11.03 -3.00
C LEU A 206 -2.57 -11.44 -2.21
N ASN A 207 -2.71 -12.26 -1.16
CA ASN A 207 -1.57 -12.75 -0.37
C ASN A 207 -0.67 -13.70 -1.16
N ASN A 208 -1.26 -14.58 -2.00
CA ASN A 208 -0.51 -15.46 -2.88
C ASN A 208 0.25 -14.68 -3.96
N ASN A 209 -0.36 -13.65 -4.55
CA ASN A 209 0.32 -12.78 -5.51
C ASN A 209 1.41 -11.94 -4.84
N ALA A 210 1.16 -11.47 -3.62
CA ALA A 210 2.10 -10.68 -2.82
C ALA A 210 3.37 -11.46 -2.43
N SER A 211 3.24 -12.76 -2.17
CA SER A 211 4.37 -13.60 -1.75
C SER A 211 5.25 -14.08 -2.90
N SER A 212 4.80 -13.98 -4.16
CA SER A 212 5.55 -14.46 -5.34
C SER A 212 6.95 -13.83 -5.49
N PRO A 213 7.14 -12.49 -5.37
CA PRO A 213 8.47 -11.88 -5.45
C PRO A 213 9.41 -12.29 -4.31
N ILE A 214 8.87 -12.52 -3.11
CA ILE A 214 9.65 -13.00 -1.95
C ILE A 214 10.08 -14.46 -2.17
N ARG A 215 9.21 -15.29 -2.77
CA ARG A 215 9.55 -16.68 -3.13
C ARG A 215 10.64 -16.72 -4.20
N GLN A 216 10.57 -15.83 -5.19
CA GLN A 216 11.64 -15.70 -6.18
C GLN A 216 12.96 -15.32 -5.51
N LEU A 217 12.95 -14.36 -4.58
CA LEU A 217 14.14 -13.98 -3.83
C LEU A 217 14.71 -15.15 -3.00
N GLY A 218 13.84 -15.96 -2.39
CA GLY A 218 14.25 -17.17 -1.67
C GLY A 218 14.97 -18.16 -2.59
N ARG A 219 14.44 -18.40 -3.79
CA ARG A 219 15.12 -19.22 -4.81
C ARG A 219 16.44 -18.62 -5.26
N ASP A 220 16.46 -17.32 -5.55
CA ASP A 220 17.70 -16.64 -5.94
C ASP A 220 18.77 -16.72 -4.83
N PHE A 221 18.37 -16.76 -3.54
CA PHE A 221 19.27 -16.97 -2.42
C PHE A 221 19.77 -18.41 -2.32
N ASP A 222 18.89 -19.38 -2.53
CA ASP A 222 19.23 -20.81 -2.56
C ASP A 222 20.26 -21.07 -3.68
N ASP A 223 20.01 -20.57 -4.90
CA ASP A 223 20.85 -20.76 -6.09
C ASP A 223 22.17 -19.93 -6.05
N ASP A 224 22.14 -18.65 -5.64
CA ASP A 224 23.33 -17.79 -5.67
C ASP A 224 24.25 -17.96 -4.43
N ILE A 225 23.73 -18.48 -3.30
CA ILE A 225 24.51 -18.65 -2.06
C ILE A 225 24.53 -20.10 -1.58
N LEU A 226 23.38 -20.70 -1.27
CA LEU A 226 23.39 -21.95 -0.51
C LEU A 226 23.99 -23.11 -1.30
N GLU A 227 23.63 -23.26 -2.57
CA GLU A 227 24.19 -24.28 -3.46
C GLU A 227 25.71 -24.10 -3.62
N PRO A 228 26.26 -22.97 -4.12
CA PRO A 228 27.70 -22.82 -4.30
C PRO A 228 28.48 -22.84 -2.98
N HIS A 229 27.89 -22.35 -1.88
CA HIS A 229 28.55 -22.36 -0.58
C HIS A 229 28.67 -23.79 -0.03
N THR A 230 27.61 -24.59 -0.15
CA THR A 230 27.60 -25.98 0.29
C THR A 230 28.48 -26.85 -0.59
N ASP A 231 28.47 -26.64 -1.91
CA ASP A 231 29.35 -27.32 -2.86
C ASP A 231 30.83 -27.10 -2.53
N ARG A 232 31.22 -25.89 -2.14
CA ARG A 232 32.61 -25.63 -1.71
C ARG A 232 32.98 -26.33 -0.43
N TYR A 233 32.08 -26.41 0.56
CA TYR A 233 32.34 -27.21 1.76
C TYR A 233 32.46 -28.69 1.44
N TYR A 234 31.58 -29.18 0.58
CA TYR A 234 31.63 -30.56 0.12
C TYR A 234 32.94 -30.85 -0.64
N GLN A 235 33.36 -29.96 -1.55
CA GLN A 235 34.64 -30.07 -2.25
C GLN A 235 35.83 -30.01 -1.28
N TYR A 236 35.78 -29.13 -0.28
CA TYR A 236 36.80 -29.06 0.77
C TYR A 236 36.89 -30.37 1.54
N LEU A 237 35.76 -30.99 1.90
CA LEU A 237 35.71 -32.29 2.56
C LEU A 237 36.20 -33.43 1.65
N LEU A 238 35.99 -33.35 0.33
CA LEU A 238 36.56 -34.32 -0.61
C LEU A 238 38.09 -34.24 -0.66
N LEU A 239 38.66 -33.04 -0.69
CA LEU A 239 40.11 -32.81 -0.76
C LEU A 239 40.79 -33.13 0.58
N TYR A 240 40.29 -32.59 1.69
CA TYR A 240 40.95 -32.59 2.99
C TYR A 240 40.29 -33.48 4.05
N GLY A 241 39.14 -34.10 3.76
CA GLY A 241 38.44 -34.94 4.72
C GLY A 241 39.19 -36.23 5.04
N GLU A 242 39.25 -36.57 6.33
CA GLU A 242 39.94 -37.75 6.87
C GLU A 242 39.17 -39.06 6.59
N ASN A 243 37.84 -39.00 6.54
CA ASN A 243 36.98 -40.17 6.40
C ASN A 243 36.70 -40.52 4.93
N VAL A 244 37.39 -41.54 4.40
CA VAL A 244 37.19 -42.02 3.02
C VAL A 244 35.78 -42.55 2.76
N LYS A 245 35.06 -43.03 3.79
CA LYS A 245 33.68 -43.53 3.65
C LYS A 245 32.64 -42.43 3.43
N GLU A 246 32.95 -41.20 3.84
CA GLU A 246 32.05 -40.04 3.70
C GLU A 246 32.24 -39.35 2.34
N LYS A 247 33.29 -39.74 1.58
CA LYS A 247 33.55 -39.29 0.22
C LYS A 247 32.69 -40.09 -0.77
N GLY A 248 31.42 -39.70 -0.88
CA GLY A 248 30.52 -40.16 -1.95
C GLY A 248 30.52 -39.22 -3.14
N ASP A 249 29.78 -39.56 -4.20
CA ASP A 249 29.40 -38.66 -5.30
C ASP A 249 28.03 -38.07 -4.97
N PHE A 250 28.01 -36.86 -4.42
CA PHE A 250 26.80 -36.17 -4.00
C PHE A 250 26.62 -34.90 -4.82
N PHE A 251 25.43 -34.73 -5.37
CA PHE A 251 24.99 -33.48 -5.96
C PHE A 251 24.20 -32.71 -4.92
N VAL A 252 24.66 -31.51 -4.56
CA VAL A 252 23.92 -30.63 -3.67
C VAL A 252 22.79 -30.00 -4.48
N ASN A 253 21.58 -29.99 -3.92
CA ASN A 253 20.44 -29.28 -4.48
C ASN A 253 19.70 -28.57 -3.35
N ALA A 254 19.72 -27.25 -3.35
CA ALA A 254 19.10 -26.42 -2.33
C ALA A 254 17.64 -26.09 -2.75
N THR A 255 16.69 -26.95 -2.37
CA THR A 255 15.25 -26.75 -2.66
C THR A 255 14.46 -26.16 -1.47
N GLY A 256 15.14 -25.47 -0.55
CA GLY A 256 14.53 -25.04 0.71
C GLY A 256 13.31 -24.15 0.53
N SER A 257 13.42 -23.12 -0.31
CA SER A 257 12.33 -22.18 -0.56
C SER A 257 11.19 -22.78 -1.40
N SER A 258 11.49 -23.62 -2.39
CA SER A 258 10.48 -24.27 -3.24
C SER A 258 9.72 -25.37 -2.51
N ALA A 259 10.41 -26.22 -1.74
CA ALA A 259 9.79 -27.31 -0.99
C ALA A 259 8.82 -26.81 0.09
N LEU A 260 9.12 -25.67 0.74
CA LEU A 260 8.20 -25.05 1.69
C LEU A 260 6.94 -24.50 0.99
N VAL A 261 7.11 -23.89 -0.19
CA VAL A 261 5.98 -23.39 -0.98
C VAL A 261 5.09 -24.52 -1.48
N GLU A 262 5.68 -25.62 -1.97
CA GLU A 262 4.94 -26.80 -2.39
C GLU A 262 4.16 -27.40 -1.22
N LYS A 263 4.76 -27.49 -0.03
CA LYS A 263 4.06 -27.92 1.19
C LYS A 263 2.89 -27.00 1.54
N ASP A 264 3.05 -25.68 1.43
CA ASP A 264 1.95 -24.74 1.70
C ASP A 264 0.81 -24.85 0.68
N ILE A 265 1.14 -25.07 -0.60
CA ILE A 265 0.15 -25.31 -1.66
C ILE A 265 -0.57 -26.64 -1.38
N GLN A 266 0.17 -27.72 -1.11
CA GLN A 266 -0.40 -29.02 -0.74
C GLN A 266 -1.33 -28.89 0.48
N ASN A 267 -0.95 -28.14 1.50
CA ASN A 267 -1.77 -27.88 2.69
C ASN A 267 -3.07 -27.14 2.39
N THR A 268 -3.05 -26.26 1.38
CA THR A 268 -4.22 -25.49 0.95
C THR A 268 -5.14 -26.35 0.08
N GLU A 269 -4.57 -27.12 -0.84
CA GLU A 269 -5.30 -28.06 -1.69
C GLU A 269 -5.93 -29.19 -0.87
N LEU A 270 -5.23 -29.70 0.14
CA LEU A 270 -5.75 -30.68 1.09
C LEU A 270 -7.09 -30.19 1.64
N ILE A 271 -7.17 -28.98 2.22
CA ILE A 271 -8.42 -28.42 2.75
C ILE A 271 -9.54 -28.39 1.70
N ASN A 272 -9.25 -28.05 0.45
CA ASN A 272 -10.25 -28.02 -0.63
C ASN A 272 -10.71 -29.43 -1.04
N LEU A 273 -9.86 -30.45 -0.89
CA LEU A 273 -10.20 -31.86 -1.15
C LEU A 273 -11.17 -32.44 -0.11
N GLN A 274 -11.39 -31.77 1.03
CA GLN A 274 -12.36 -32.22 2.04
C GLN A 274 -13.75 -32.49 1.46
N GLY A 275 -14.21 -31.65 0.52
CA GLY A 275 -15.50 -31.82 -0.14
C GLY A 275 -15.59 -33.09 -0.99
N ILE A 276 -14.49 -33.46 -1.65
CA ILE A 276 -14.43 -34.65 -2.52
C ILE A 276 -14.28 -35.92 -1.69
N VAL A 277 -13.48 -35.87 -0.63
CA VAL A 277 -13.28 -37.01 0.29
C VAL A 277 -14.55 -37.34 1.09
N SER A 278 -15.41 -36.34 1.35
CA SER A 278 -16.69 -36.56 2.01
C SER A 278 -17.73 -37.31 1.17
N ASP A 279 -17.56 -37.35 -0.17
CA ASP A 279 -18.46 -38.07 -1.06
C ASP A 279 -17.95 -39.50 -1.31
N ILE A 280 -18.73 -40.46 -0.79
CA ILE A 280 -18.47 -41.90 -0.84
C ILE A 280 -18.25 -42.42 -2.27
N ARG A 281 -18.75 -41.69 -3.29
CA ARG A 281 -18.62 -42.06 -4.71
C ARG A 281 -17.18 -42.07 -5.23
N PHE A 282 -16.28 -41.31 -4.61
CA PHE A 282 -14.88 -41.24 -5.03
C PHE A 282 -14.00 -42.33 -4.43
N GLY A 283 -14.52 -43.14 -3.49
CA GLY A 283 -13.81 -44.28 -2.92
C GLY A 283 -12.54 -43.90 -2.12
N LEU A 284 -12.46 -42.67 -1.63
CA LEU A 284 -11.35 -42.16 -0.82
C LEU A 284 -11.66 -42.40 0.67
N ASP A 285 -10.66 -42.83 1.44
CA ASP A 285 -10.80 -43.08 2.89
C ASP A 285 -10.75 -41.76 3.67
N PRO A 286 -11.86 -41.28 4.30
CA PRO A 286 -11.87 -40.01 5.02
C PRO A 286 -10.98 -40.00 6.26
N GLU A 287 -10.74 -41.17 6.85
CA GLU A 287 -9.92 -41.35 8.04
C GLU A 287 -8.41 -41.16 7.73
N LYS A 288 -7.92 -41.73 6.62
CA LYS A 288 -6.53 -41.55 6.19
C LYS A 288 -6.26 -40.12 5.74
N TYR A 289 -7.23 -39.50 5.05
CA TYR A 289 -7.16 -38.10 4.68
C TYR A 289 -7.09 -37.17 5.89
N ALA A 290 -7.87 -37.43 6.94
CA ALA A 290 -7.81 -36.65 8.18
C ALA A 290 -6.45 -36.80 8.90
N GLU A 291 -5.84 -37.99 8.85
CA GLU A 291 -4.49 -38.21 9.39
C GLU A 291 -3.42 -37.45 8.61
N GLU A 292 -3.47 -37.52 7.28
CA GLU A 292 -2.56 -36.81 6.40
C GLU A 292 -2.68 -35.29 6.58
N LEU A 293 -3.91 -34.77 6.74
CA LEU A 293 -4.17 -33.37 7.06
C LEU A 293 -3.55 -32.95 8.40
N LEU A 294 -3.64 -33.78 9.44
CA LEU A 294 -3.05 -33.49 10.75
C LEU A 294 -1.51 -33.51 10.70
N ILE A 295 -0.92 -34.50 10.02
CA ILE A 295 0.53 -34.59 9.81
C ILE A 295 1.03 -33.34 9.06
N SER A 296 0.31 -32.92 8.03
CA SER A 296 0.64 -31.74 7.21
C SER A 296 0.70 -30.44 8.03
N ARG A 297 -0.06 -30.37 9.13
CA ARG A 297 -0.12 -29.24 10.08
C ARG A 297 0.78 -29.42 11.30
N HIS A 298 1.62 -30.45 11.31
CA HIS A 298 2.49 -30.83 12.44
C HIS A 298 1.73 -31.16 13.74
N PHE A 299 0.49 -31.65 13.62
CA PHE A 299 -0.25 -32.21 14.74
C PHE A 299 -0.05 -33.72 14.82
N ASP A 300 0.08 -34.26 16.04
CA ASP A 300 0.15 -35.72 16.25
C ASP A 300 -1.22 -36.36 15.99
N PRO A 301 -1.39 -37.21 14.96
CA PRO A 301 -2.69 -37.81 14.62
C PRO A 301 -3.25 -38.68 15.74
N SER A 302 -2.37 -39.32 16.51
CA SER A 302 -2.73 -40.18 17.64
C SER A 302 -3.50 -39.45 18.74
N LYS A 303 -3.36 -38.12 18.86
CA LYS A 303 -4.10 -37.31 19.86
C LYS A 303 -5.53 -37.00 19.44
N PHE A 304 -5.86 -37.16 18.17
CA PHE A 304 -7.18 -36.86 17.60
C PHE A 304 -7.99 -38.11 17.24
N ARG A 305 -7.38 -39.30 17.31
CA ARG A 305 -8.10 -40.57 17.15
C ARG A 305 -8.93 -40.84 18.40
N PHE A 306 -10.22 -41.05 18.23
CA PHE A 306 -11.06 -41.70 19.25
C PHE A 306 -10.51 -43.10 19.54
N GLU A 307 -10.61 -43.56 20.79
CA GLU A 307 -10.29 -44.95 21.11
C GLU A 307 -11.26 -45.90 20.36
N ASP A 308 -10.80 -47.11 20.01
CA ASP A 308 -11.57 -48.05 19.18
C ASP A 308 -12.94 -48.40 19.79
N GLU A 309 -13.05 -48.37 21.12
CA GLU A 309 -14.32 -48.56 21.84
C GLU A 309 -15.25 -47.34 21.75
N GLU A 310 -14.70 -46.13 21.74
CA GLU A 310 -15.48 -44.88 21.60
C GLU A 310 -15.96 -44.70 20.16
N LYS A 311 -15.14 -45.07 19.16
CA LYS A 311 -15.57 -45.14 17.76
C LYS A 311 -16.75 -46.08 17.59
N ARG A 312 -16.69 -47.29 18.17
CA ARG A 312 -17.81 -48.25 18.09
C ARG A 312 -19.07 -47.71 18.75
N LYS A 313 -18.97 -47.06 19.91
CA LYS A 313 -20.11 -46.41 20.57
C LYS A 313 -20.70 -45.24 19.75
N LEU A 314 -19.85 -44.44 19.11
CA LEU A 314 -20.28 -43.35 18.20
C LEU A 314 -20.92 -43.89 16.91
N PHE A 315 -20.35 -44.95 16.33
CA PHE A 315 -20.92 -45.64 15.17
C PHE A 315 -22.23 -46.35 15.52
N GLU A 316 -22.38 -46.93 16.72
CA GLU A 316 -23.65 -47.49 17.22
C GLU A 316 -24.68 -46.39 17.53
N GLN A 317 -24.24 -45.21 17.98
CA GLN A 317 -25.10 -44.03 18.16
C GLN A 317 -25.51 -43.37 16.83
N MET A 318 -24.71 -43.50 15.77
CA MET A 318 -25.09 -43.06 14.42
C MET A 318 -25.89 -44.13 13.64
N ALA A 319 -25.63 -45.42 13.88
CA ALA A 319 -26.31 -46.54 13.24
C ALA A 319 -27.71 -46.82 13.82
N ASN A 320 -27.99 -46.31 15.02
CA ASN A 320 -29.35 -46.14 15.52
C ASN A 320 -29.79 -44.70 15.25
N PRO A 321 -30.66 -44.45 14.25
CA PRO A 321 -31.24 -43.13 14.07
C PRO A 321 -32.00 -42.76 15.34
N PRO A 322 -31.71 -41.64 16.02
CA PRO A 322 -32.67 -41.10 16.97
C PRO A 322 -33.94 -40.79 16.17
N ASP A 323 -35.06 -41.43 16.56
CA ASP A 323 -36.40 -41.29 16.01
C ASP A 323 -36.56 -40.09 15.07
N ALA A 324 -36.93 -40.33 13.81
CA ALA A 324 -37.18 -39.27 12.81
C ALA A 324 -38.07 -38.12 13.32
N ALA A 325 -38.85 -38.34 14.37
CA ALA A 325 -39.59 -37.31 15.10
C ALA A 325 -38.71 -36.23 15.79
N LYS A 326 -37.53 -36.57 16.33
CA LYS A 326 -36.60 -35.64 16.98
C LYS A 326 -35.82 -34.81 15.96
N GLU A 327 -35.37 -35.39 14.85
CA GLU A 327 -34.76 -34.63 13.74
C GLU A 327 -35.78 -33.72 13.05
N ILE A 328 -37.02 -34.16 12.82
CA ILE A 328 -38.08 -33.29 12.30
C ILE A 328 -38.42 -32.18 13.30
N ALA A 329 -38.35 -32.43 14.61
CA ALA A 329 -38.57 -31.39 15.62
C ALA A 329 -37.39 -30.40 15.74
N LEU A 330 -36.14 -30.88 15.60
CA LEU A 330 -34.94 -30.04 15.54
C LEU A 330 -34.89 -29.22 14.26
N MET A 331 -35.14 -29.83 13.09
CA MET A 331 -35.29 -29.10 11.82
C MET A 331 -36.45 -28.10 11.88
N LYS A 332 -37.59 -28.45 12.48
CA LYS A 332 -38.70 -27.49 12.65
C LYS A 332 -38.30 -26.32 13.55
N LYS A 333 -37.59 -26.57 14.66
CA LYS A 333 -37.05 -25.51 15.52
C LYS A 333 -36.00 -24.66 14.81
N GLU A 334 -35.14 -25.26 14.01
CA GLU A 334 -34.10 -24.56 13.25
C GLU A 334 -34.70 -23.74 12.11
N VAL A 335 -35.71 -24.25 11.42
CA VAL A 335 -36.52 -23.51 10.44
C VAL A 335 -37.31 -22.38 11.10
N GLU A 336 -37.83 -22.58 12.31
CA GLU A 336 -38.47 -21.49 13.07
C GLU A 336 -37.47 -20.43 13.52
N LEU A 337 -36.28 -20.81 14.00
CA LEU A 337 -35.22 -19.87 14.35
C LEU A 337 -34.73 -19.09 13.13
N MET A 338 -34.52 -19.74 11.98
CA MET A 338 -34.19 -19.05 10.72
C MET A 338 -35.31 -18.10 10.28
N ARG A 339 -36.59 -18.47 10.46
CA ARG A 339 -37.72 -17.57 10.16
C ARG A 339 -37.76 -16.37 11.09
N ILE A 340 -37.50 -16.56 12.38
CA ILE A 340 -37.44 -15.48 13.37
C ILE A 340 -36.29 -14.54 13.03
N GLU A 341 -35.11 -15.08 12.71
CA GLU A 341 -33.92 -14.30 12.35
C GLU A 341 -34.09 -13.56 11.02
N ALA A 342 -34.70 -14.20 10.02
CA ALA A 342 -35.06 -13.56 8.75
C ALA A 342 -36.08 -12.44 8.93
N ASN A 343 -37.07 -12.62 9.82
CA ASN A 343 -38.03 -11.57 10.15
C ASN A 343 -37.36 -10.40 10.90
N LEU A 344 -36.49 -10.69 11.86
CA LEU A 344 -35.71 -9.68 12.59
C LEU A 344 -34.79 -8.88 11.64
N ARG A 345 -34.15 -9.57 10.69
CA ARG A 345 -33.32 -8.94 9.65
C ARG A 345 -34.15 -8.11 8.68
N GLY A 346 -35.35 -8.59 8.32
CA GLY A 346 -36.31 -7.85 7.50
C GLY A 346 -36.86 -6.60 8.19
N GLU A 347 -37.14 -6.67 9.49
CA GLU A 347 -37.54 -5.53 10.31
C GLU A 347 -36.40 -4.52 10.49
N GLY A 348 -35.16 -4.99 10.69
CA GLY A 348 -33.97 -4.14 10.75
C GLY A 348 -33.72 -3.38 9.43
N LEU A 349 -33.89 -4.04 8.28
CA LEU A 349 -33.83 -3.40 6.97
C LEU A 349 -34.96 -2.38 6.78
N ARG A 350 -36.19 -2.70 7.19
CA ARG A 350 -37.31 -1.74 7.13
C ARG A 350 -37.09 -0.54 8.05
N ALA A 351 -36.51 -0.74 9.23
CA ALA A 351 -36.14 0.34 10.14
C ALA A 351 -35.04 1.24 9.53
N GLN A 352 -34.01 0.67 8.90
CA GLN A 352 -32.99 1.44 8.19
C GLN A 352 -33.59 2.25 7.02
N VAL A 353 -34.47 1.65 6.22
CA VAL A 353 -35.14 2.35 5.12
C VAL A 353 -36.06 3.46 5.64
N ALA A 354 -36.71 3.27 6.79
CA ALA A 354 -37.52 4.31 7.42
C ALA A 354 -36.66 5.47 7.93
N ILE A 355 -35.51 5.18 8.55
CA ILE A 355 -34.54 6.19 9.02
C ILE A 355 -33.97 6.97 7.82
N SER A 356 -33.54 6.30 6.76
CA SER A 356 -32.99 6.97 5.57
C SER A 356 -34.04 7.84 4.88
N LYS A 357 -35.31 7.41 4.85
CA LYS A 357 -36.41 8.20 4.29
C LYS A 357 -36.70 9.44 5.13
N GLN A 358 -36.68 9.30 6.46
CA GLN A 358 -36.86 10.42 7.37
C GLN A 358 -35.71 11.43 7.30
N GLU A 359 -34.48 10.98 7.10
CA GLU A 359 -33.31 11.84 6.86
C GLU A 359 -33.41 12.60 5.52
N GLN A 360 -33.88 11.94 4.46
CA GLN A 360 -34.14 12.59 3.17
C GLN A 360 -35.26 13.63 3.27
N ASP A 361 -36.36 13.32 3.93
CA ASP A 361 -37.47 14.28 4.14
C ASP A 361 -37.01 15.48 4.99
N ALA A 362 -36.16 15.26 6.00
CA ALA A 362 -35.58 16.33 6.81
C ALA A 362 -34.57 17.19 6.05
N MET A 363 -33.82 16.60 5.11
CA MET A 363 -32.92 17.33 4.21
C MET A 363 -33.73 18.19 3.23
N GLN A 364 -34.76 17.64 2.60
CA GLN A 364 -35.66 18.38 1.71
C GLN A 364 -36.36 19.54 2.43
N ALA A 365 -36.79 19.34 3.68
CA ALA A 365 -37.39 20.41 4.48
C ALA A 365 -36.38 21.54 4.80
N LYS A 366 -35.10 21.22 5.02
CA LYS A 366 -34.04 22.21 5.20
C LYS A 366 -33.77 22.99 3.90
N ASP A 367 -33.74 22.30 2.77
CA ASP A 367 -33.53 22.93 1.46
C ASP A 367 -34.69 23.85 1.09
N GLN A 368 -35.94 23.44 1.37
CA GLN A 368 -37.11 24.30 1.20
C GLN A 368 -37.07 25.54 2.10
N ASN A 369 -36.72 25.37 3.38
CA ASN A 369 -36.57 26.51 4.29
C ASN A 369 -35.44 27.46 3.85
N GLN A 370 -34.35 26.95 3.30
CA GLN A 370 -33.27 27.78 2.73
C GLN A 370 -33.74 28.55 1.50
N LEU A 371 -34.47 27.90 0.59
CA LEU A 371 -35.05 28.54 -0.58
C LEU A 371 -36.05 29.64 -0.20
N ASP A 372 -36.92 29.39 0.77
CA ASP A 372 -37.88 30.39 1.26
C ASP A 372 -37.18 31.59 1.91
N LEU A 373 -36.11 31.35 2.68
CA LEU A 373 -35.29 32.43 3.25
C LEU A 373 -34.61 33.28 2.17
N LEU A 374 -34.14 32.62 1.10
CA LEU A 374 -33.47 33.25 -0.03
C LEU A 374 -34.46 34.07 -0.87
N LEU A 375 -35.68 33.56 -1.07
CA LEU A 375 -36.80 34.29 -1.69
C LEU A 375 -37.22 35.51 -0.86
N ALA A 376 -37.32 35.36 0.46
CA ALA A 376 -37.63 36.48 1.36
C ALA A 376 -36.52 37.55 1.33
N GLY A 377 -35.24 37.13 1.24
CA GLY A 377 -34.10 38.03 1.06
C GLY A 377 -34.18 38.82 -0.24
N PHE A 378 -34.47 38.15 -1.36
CA PHE A 378 -34.66 38.82 -2.65
C PHE A 378 -35.87 39.76 -2.67
N GLN A 379 -36.98 39.40 -2.01
CA GLN A 379 -38.13 40.29 -1.87
C GLN A 379 -37.78 41.55 -1.05
N GLY A 380 -37.01 41.40 0.02
CA GLY A 380 -36.50 42.53 0.81
C GLY A 380 -35.55 43.43 0.00
N GLU A 381 -34.70 42.88 -0.86
CA GLU A 381 -33.87 43.67 -1.78
C GLU A 381 -34.69 44.43 -2.82
N ILE A 382 -35.76 43.82 -3.35
CA ILE A 382 -36.68 44.48 -4.29
C ILE A 382 -37.43 45.64 -3.59
N GLU A 383 -37.80 45.47 -2.33
CA GLU A 383 -38.46 46.51 -1.54
C GLU A 383 -37.50 47.66 -1.19
N ASN A 384 -36.25 47.34 -0.81
CA ASN A 384 -35.19 48.34 -0.62
C ASN A 384 -34.83 49.08 -1.92
N MET A 385 -34.91 48.42 -3.08
CA MET A 385 -34.74 49.06 -4.39
C MET A 385 -35.95 49.90 -4.82
N ARG A 386 -37.15 49.64 -4.26
CA ARG A 386 -38.36 50.44 -4.51
C ARG A 386 -38.28 51.81 -3.83
N ASP A 387 -37.62 51.90 -2.68
CA ASP A 387 -37.39 53.16 -1.96
C ASP A 387 -36.27 54.01 -2.60
N GLY A 388 -35.44 53.40 -3.46
CA GLY A 388 -34.50 54.10 -4.36
C GLY A 388 -35.20 54.70 -5.57
N THR A 389 -35.42 56.01 -5.56
CA THR A 389 -36.21 56.71 -6.58
C THR A 389 -35.49 56.77 -7.94
N SER A 390 -35.87 55.89 -8.88
CA SER A 390 -36.03 56.11 -10.34
C SER A 390 -35.88 54.78 -11.10
N ASN A 391 -36.98 54.32 -11.73
CA ASN A 391 -37.10 53.25 -12.74
C ASN A 391 -38.13 52.14 -12.41
N GLN A 392 -39.38 52.53 -12.18
CA GLN A 392 -40.51 51.58 -12.03
C GLN A 392 -40.61 50.59 -13.21
N GLN A 393 -40.30 51.03 -14.44
CA GLN A 393 -40.31 50.17 -15.63
C GLN A 393 -39.20 49.11 -15.63
N HIS A 394 -38.06 49.38 -14.98
CA HIS A 394 -36.96 48.41 -14.88
C HIS A 394 -37.24 47.40 -13.75
N ILE A 395 -37.92 47.83 -12.69
CA ILE A 395 -38.40 46.97 -11.61
C ILE A 395 -39.49 46.02 -12.12
N ASP A 396 -40.43 46.48 -12.94
CA ASP A 396 -41.50 45.62 -13.48
C ASP A 396 -40.97 44.59 -14.50
N LYS A 397 -39.92 44.94 -15.26
CA LYS A 397 -39.18 43.98 -16.09
C LYS A 397 -38.44 42.93 -15.26
N LEU A 398 -37.73 43.35 -14.21
CA LEU A 398 -37.04 42.41 -13.31
C LEU A 398 -38.02 41.50 -12.58
N LYS A 399 -39.20 41.98 -12.18
CA LYS A 399 -40.27 41.15 -11.62
C LYS A 399 -40.76 40.12 -12.63
N THR A 400 -41.04 40.53 -13.86
CA THR A 400 -41.54 39.61 -14.90
C THR A 400 -40.50 38.55 -15.28
N ASP A 401 -39.22 38.90 -15.33
CA ASP A 401 -38.14 37.94 -15.58
C ASP A 401 -37.92 36.99 -14.39
N LEU A 402 -38.03 37.49 -13.16
CA LEU A 402 -37.97 36.67 -11.96
C LEU A 402 -39.16 35.70 -11.87
N PHE A 403 -40.37 36.15 -12.21
CA PHE A 403 -41.54 35.27 -12.28
C PHE A 403 -41.37 34.15 -13.32
N LYS A 404 -40.81 34.46 -14.50
CA LYS A 404 -40.49 33.44 -15.52
C LYS A 404 -39.46 32.44 -15.01
N PHE A 405 -38.38 32.93 -14.40
CA PHE A 405 -37.33 32.06 -13.85
C PHE A 405 -37.86 31.17 -12.71
N MET A 406 -38.74 31.71 -11.86
CA MET A 406 -39.43 30.93 -10.83
C MET A 406 -40.39 29.88 -11.39
N GLU A 407 -41.11 30.19 -12.47
CA GLU A 407 -41.95 29.21 -13.15
C GLU A 407 -41.12 28.11 -13.82
N GLU A 408 -39.97 28.44 -14.39
CA GLU A 408 -39.02 27.47 -14.94
C GLU A 408 -38.47 26.55 -13.85
N ILE A 409 -38.04 27.10 -12.70
CA ILE A 409 -37.59 26.28 -11.56
C ILE A 409 -38.72 25.38 -11.07
N ARG A 410 -39.93 25.89 -10.88
CA ARG A 410 -41.09 25.08 -10.45
C ARG A 410 -41.49 24.03 -11.49
N ALA A 411 -41.34 24.33 -12.78
CA ALA A 411 -41.57 23.38 -13.86
C ALA A 411 -40.52 22.26 -13.82
N THR A 412 -39.24 22.61 -13.63
CA THR A 412 -38.16 21.61 -13.48
C THR A 412 -38.34 20.76 -12.22
N GLU A 413 -38.72 21.33 -11.07
CA GLU A 413 -39.01 20.56 -9.85
C GLU A 413 -40.18 19.58 -10.04
N ARG A 414 -41.25 20.01 -10.72
CA ARG A 414 -42.38 19.12 -11.07
C ARG A 414 -41.96 18.00 -12.02
N LEU A 415 -41.07 18.27 -12.98
CA LEU A 415 -40.56 17.26 -13.92
C LEU A 415 -39.61 16.26 -13.25
N VAL A 416 -38.78 16.72 -12.31
CA VAL A 416 -37.92 15.86 -11.48
C VAL A 416 -38.76 14.97 -10.55
N ARG A 417 -39.83 15.50 -9.94
CA ARG A 417 -40.80 14.70 -9.15
C ARG A 417 -41.59 13.66 -9.95
N LEU A 418 -41.65 13.81 -11.27
CA LEU A 418 -42.38 12.90 -12.17
C LEU A 418 -41.46 11.86 -12.86
N GLU A 419 -40.17 11.77 -12.49
CA GLU A 419 -39.17 10.88 -13.12
C GLU A 419 -39.15 10.98 -14.65
N ALA A 420 -39.31 12.20 -15.20
CA ALA A 420 -39.37 12.39 -16.64
C ALA A 420 -37.99 12.28 -17.32
N ARG A 421 -37.94 11.65 -18.50
CA ARG A 421 -36.73 11.49 -19.33
C ARG A 421 -36.04 12.85 -19.63
N ALA A 422 -34.70 12.82 -19.65
CA ALA A 422 -33.81 13.97 -19.82
C ALA A 422 -34.10 14.88 -21.03
N ASP A 423 -34.71 14.35 -22.10
CA ASP A 423 -35.04 15.09 -23.33
C ASP A 423 -36.10 16.20 -23.18
N ARG A 424 -36.73 16.34 -22.00
CA ARG A 424 -37.75 17.37 -21.71
C ARG A 424 -37.28 18.47 -20.75
N LEU A 425 -36.01 18.44 -20.33
CA LEU A 425 -35.41 19.49 -19.52
C LEU A 425 -34.80 20.57 -20.44
N PRO A 426 -34.91 21.87 -20.11
CA PRO A 426 -34.21 22.91 -20.84
C PRO A 426 -32.69 22.74 -20.70
N GLU A 427 -31.96 22.97 -21.80
CA GLU A 427 -30.49 22.86 -21.81
C GLU A 427 -29.84 23.97 -20.95
N PRO A 428 -28.90 23.64 -20.05
CA PRO A 428 -28.23 24.63 -19.20
C PRO A 428 -27.23 25.49 -19.97
N VAL A 429 -27.11 26.76 -19.60
CA VAL A 429 -26.24 27.77 -20.26
C VAL A 429 -24.74 27.50 -20.05
N VAL A 430 -24.35 26.61 -19.12
CA VAL A 430 -22.95 26.19 -18.92
C VAL A 430 -22.91 24.69 -18.64
N GLU A 431 -22.29 23.93 -19.53
CA GLU A 431 -22.03 22.49 -19.36
C GLU A 431 -20.85 22.27 -18.38
N PRO A 432 -20.99 21.47 -17.32
CA PRO A 432 -19.84 20.96 -16.57
C PRO A 432 -19.11 19.86 -17.37
N PRO A 433 -17.76 19.76 -17.26
CA PRO A 433 -16.98 18.85 -18.09
C PRO A 433 -17.20 17.39 -17.66
N GLY A 434 -17.93 16.63 -18.48
CA GLY A 434 -18.05 15.17 -18.39
C GLY A 434 -19.40 14.65 -18.85
N LYS A 435 -19.45 14.03 -20.04
CA LYS A 435 -20.67 13.37 -20.56
C LYS A 435 -21.05 12.18 -19.68
N ALA A 436 -22.25 12.21 -19.08
CA ALA A 436 -22.93 10.99 -18.63
C ALA A 436 -23.40 10.18 -19.86
N LYS A 437 -23.40 8.85 -19.76
CA LYS A 437 -23.85 7.98 -20.86
C LYS A 437 -25.35 8.14 -21.12
N ALA A 438 -25.76 7.95 -22.36
CA ALA A 438 -27.14 8.10 -22.81
C ALA A 438 -28.09 7.22 -21.99
N GLY A 439 -28.99 7.86 -21.23
CA GLY A 439 -30.06 7.20 -20.48
C GLY A 439 -30.08 7.43 -18.96
N GLU A 440 -29.07 8.05 -18.35
CA GLU A 440 -29.02 8.28 -16.89
C GLU A 440 -28.81 9.76 -16.55
N SER A 441 -29.58 10.28 -15.60
CA SER A 441 -29.40 11.61 -15.01
C SER A 441 -28.24 11.57 -14.01
N ALA A 442 -27.31 12.54 -14.09
CA ALA A 442 -26.24 12.69 -13.12
C ALA A 442 -26.82 13.03 -11.75
N THR A 443 -26.83 12.05 -10.85
CA THR A 443 -27.08 12.27 -9.43
C THR A 443 -25.79 12.73 -8.77
N SER A 444 -25.80 13.93 -8.18
CA SER A 444 -24.85 14.38 -7.16
C SER A 444 -25.21 13.82 -5.80
#